data_AF-A0A8X6IQZ9-F1
#
_entry.id   AF-A0A8X6IQZ9-F1
#
_cell.length_a   1.000
_cell.length_b   1.000
_cell.length_c   1.000
_cell.angle_alpha   90.00
_cell.angle_beta   90.00
_cell.angle_gamma   90.00
#
_symmetry.space_group_name_H-M   'P 1'
#
loop_
_entity.id
_entity.type
_entity.pdbx_description
1 polymer ?
#
loop_
_entity_poly.entity_id
_entity_poly.type
_entity_poly.pdbx_seq_one_letter_code
_entity_poly.pdbx_strand_id
1 'polypeptide(L)'
;MFENATKEDLVTVLVEMGETVDGNLGIMELKQKLMLSKAYLEGEEFVRDVLATTIEDRMEKEEDRKKEEEYKEECRRKEEERRLE
;
A
#
# COMPACT_ATOMS: atom_id res chain seq x y z
N MET A 1 -15.11 -4.84 1.20
CA MET A 1 -14.08 -4.57 2.23
C MET A 1 -12.67 -4.67 1.66
N PHE A 2 -12.30 -5.74 0.95
CA PHE A 2 -10.95 -5.92 0.40
C PHE A 2 -10.80 -5.55 -1.08
N GLU A 3 -11.67 -4.69 -1.60
CA GLU A 3 -11.51 -4.20 -2.97
C GLU A 3 -10.30 -3.28 -3.02
N ASN A 4 -9.44 -3.44 -4.03
CA ASN A 4 -8.16 -2.71 -4.21
C ASN A 4 -7.06 -2.96 -3.15
N ALA A 5 -7.33 -3.82 -2.16
CA ALA A 5 -6.33 -4.28 -1.21
C ALA A 5 -5.36 -5.27 -1.87
N THR A 6 -4.07 -4.95 -1.85
CA THR A 6 -2.99 -5.81 -2.32
C THR A 6 -2.49 -6.74 -1.21
N LYS A 7 -1.59 -7.66 -1.58
CA LYS A 7 -0.91 -8.52 -0.62
C LYS A 7 -0.15 -7.69 0.43
N GLU A 8 0.51 -6.61 0.02
CA GLU A 8 1.30 -5.77 0.91
C GLU A 8 0.44 -5.01 1.92
N ASP A 9 -0.72 -4.49 1.50
CA ASP A 9 -1.64 -3.82 2.43
C ASP A 9 -2.12 -4.79 3.50
N LEU A 10 -2.54 -6.00 3.11
CA LEU A 10 -3.05 -7.00 4.05
C LEU A 10 -1.98 -7.47 5.03
N VAL A 11 -0.73 -7.64 4.57
CA VAL A 11 0.40 -7.96 5.44
C VAL A 11 0.63 -6.82 6.44
N THR A 12 0.63 -5.58 5.96
CA THR A 12 0.86 -4.38 6.78
C THR A 12 -0.19 -4.27 7.87
N VAL A 13 -1.48 -4.36 7.52
CA VAL A 13 -2.59 -4.29 8.48
C VAL A 13 -2.50 -5.43 9.50
N LEU A 14 -2.21 -6.67 9.06
CA LEU A 14 -2.04 -7.79 9.99
C LEU A 14 -0.89 -7.55 10.98
N VAL A 15 0.26 -7.05 10.51
CA VAL A 15 1.40 -6.74 11.37
C VAL A 15 1.08 -5.60 12.35
N GLU A 16 0.38 -4.55 11.90
CA GLU A 16 -0.08 -3.44 12.76
C GLU A 16 -1.05 -3.90 13.85
N MET A 17 -1.88 -4.90 13.54
CA MET A 17 -2.76 -5.54 14.52
C MET A 17 -2.04 -6.54 15.44
N GLY A 18 -0.72 -6.70 15.29
CA GLY A 18 0.09 -7.61 16.10
C GLY A 18 0.00 -9.08 15.69
N GLU A 19 -0.53 -9.37 14.49
CA GLU A 19 -0.57 -10.72 13.93
C GLU A 19 0.75 -11.06 13.23
N THR A 20 1.28 -12.26 13.48
CA THR A 20 2.45 -12.75 12.74
C THR A 20 2.04 -13.26 11.37
N VAL A 21 2.64 -12.73 10.32
CA VAL A 21 2.34 -13.09 8.92
C VAL A 21 3.52 -13.84 8.31
N ASP A 22 3.25 -15.01 7.72
CA ASP A 22 4.24 -15.70 6.88
C ASP A 22 4.20 -15.08 5.47
N GLY A 23 5.37 -14.71 4.94
CA GLY A 23 5.52 -14.14 3.60
C GLY A 23 5.07 -15.06 2.46
N ASN A 24 4.96 -16.37 2.73
CA ASN A 24 4.46 -17.36 1.76
C ASN A 24 2.93 -17.34 1.61
N LEU A 25 2.19 -16.66 2.50
CA LEU A 25 0.74 -16.65 2.45
C LEU A 25 0.22 -15.96 1.18
N GLY A 26 -0.78 -16.59 0.57
CA GLY A 26 -1.54 -16.05 -0.54
C GLY A 26 -2.51 -14.95 -0.10
N ILE A 27 -2.95 -14.11 -1.03
CA ILE A 27 -3.86 -13.00 -0.73
C ILE A 27 -5.18 -13.46 -0.08
N MET A 28 -5.69 -14.63 -0.48
CA MET A 28 -6.92 -15.21 0.09
C MET A 28 -6.71 -15.65 1.54
N GLU A 29 -5.56 -16.26 1.85
CA GLU A 29 -5.20 -16.69 3.20
C GLU A 29 -5.01 -15.48 4.12
N LEU A 30 -4.40 -14.41 3.62
CA LEU A 30 -4.27 -13.14 4.35
C LEU A 30 -5.62 -12.51 4.65
N LYS A 31 -6.55 -12.46 3.69
CA LYS A 31 -7.92 -11.98 3.92
C LYS A 31 -8.63 -12.82 4.98
N GLN A 32 -8.53 -14.15 4.90
CA GLN A 32 -9.10 -15.04 5.90
C GLN A 32 -8.50 -14.82 7.28
N LYS A 33 -7.16 -14.71 7.37
CA LYS A 33 -6.48 -14.45 8.63
C LYS A 33 -6.92 -13.13 9.25
N LEU A 34 -7.06 -12.08 8.44
CA LEU A 34 -7.56 -10.78 8.90
C LEU A 34 -8.96 -10.90 9.48
N MET A 35 -9.88 -11.57 8.78
CA MET A 35 -11.27 -11.77 9.23
C MET A 35 -11.39 -12.64 10.49
N LEU A 36 -10.41 -13.50 10.75
CA LEU A 36 -10.35 -14.35 11.94
C LEU A 36 -9.58 -13.71 13.10
N SER A 37 -8.92 -12.56 12.86
CA SER A 37 -8.16 -11.87 13.90
C SER A 37 -9.09 -11.35 15.00
N LYS A 38 -8.58 -11.32 16.23
CA LYS A 38 -9.33 -10.82 17.38
C LYS A 38 -9.79 -9.37 17.17
N ALA A 39 -8.93 -8.54 16.57
CA ALA A 39 -9.24 -7.14 16.24
C ALA A 39 -10.44 -7.03 15.29
N TYR A 40 -10.53 -7.89 14.29
CA TYR A 40 -11.67 -7.92 13.36
C TYR A 40 -12.96 -8.35 14.06
N LEU A 41 -12.89 -9.35 14.95
CA LEU A 41 -14.05 -9.85 15.69
C LEU A 41 -14.55 -8.86 16.74
N GLU A 42 -13.66 -8.06 17.33
CA GLU A 42 -13.99 -7.05 18.34
C GLU A 42 -14.38 -5.70 17.72
N GLY A 43 -13.92 -5.40 16.50
CA GLY A 43 -14.19 -4.13 15.83
C GLY A 43 -13.91 -4.17 14.33
N GLU A 44 -14.85 -4.69 13.54
CA GLU A 44 -14.76 -4.71 12.06
C GLU A 44 -14.51 -3.32 11.48
N GLU A 45 -15.19 -2.29 11.99
CA GLU A 45 -15.03 -0.91 11.50
C GLU A 45 -13.61 -0.39 11.70
N PHE A 46 -12.99 -0.67 12.85
CA PHE A 46 -11.60 -0.30 13.09
C PHE A 46 -10.66 -0.94 12.06
N VAL A 47 -10.84 -2.23 11.78
CA VAL A 47 -10.02 -2.93 10.76
C VAL A 47 -10.27 -2.37 9.37
N ARG A 48 -11.50 -1.93 9.08
CA ARG A 48 -11.84 -1.28 7.81
C ARG A 48 -11.12 0.07 7.67
N ASP A 49 -11.14 0.89 8.71
CA ASP A 49 -10.51 2.22 8.71
C ASP A 49 -8.99 2.12 8.59
N VAL A 50 -8.38 1.17 9.31
CA VAL A 50 -6.94 0.88 9.19
C VAL A 50 -6.59 0.46 7.76
N LEU A 51 -7.33 -0.49 7.19
CA LEU A 51 -7.10 -0.94 5.81
C LEU A 51 -7.28 0.19 4.78
N ALA A 52 -8.30 1.03 4.95
CA ALA A 52 -8.54 2.17 4.07
C ALA A 52 -7.36 3.16 4.13
N THR A 53 -6.91 3.50 5.34
CA THR A 53 -5.76 4.38 5.56
C THR A 53 -4.50 3.80 4.93
N THR A 54 -4.21 2.50 5.11
CA THR A 54 -3.05 1.85 4.50
C THR A 54 -3.08 1.92 2.96
N ILE A 55 -4.26 1.74 2.36
CA ILE A 55 -4.42 1.82 0.90
C ILE A 55 -4.20 3.26 0.41
N GLU A 56 -4.79 4.24 1.08
CA GLU A 56 -4.64 5.66 0.77
C GLU A 56 -3.17 6.10 0.87
N ASP A 57 -2.48 5.73 1.95
CA ASP A 57 -1.06 5.98 2.17
C ASP A 57 -0.19 5.44 1.04
N ARG A 58 -0.47 4.22 0.57
CA ARG A 58 0.26 3.62 -0.54
C ARG A 58 0.01 4.40 -1.83
N MET A 59 -1.25 4.74 -2.11
CA MET A 59 -1.62 5.47 -3.31
C MET A 59 -0.95 6.85 -3.36
N GLU A 60 -0.93 7.58 -2.23
CA GLU A 60 -0.25 8.86 -2.13
C GLU A 60 1.25 8.73 -2.39
N LYS A 61 1.91 7.73 -1.79
CA LYS A 61 3.33 7.44 -2.02
C LYS A 61 3.63 7.09 -3.48
N GLU A 62 2.74 6.35 -4.15
CA GLU A 62 2.89 6.03 -5.58
C GLU A 62 2.74 7.27 -6.47
N GLU A 63 1.79 8.15 -6.16
CA GLU A 63 1.62 9.42 -6.88
C GLU A 63 2.82 10.33 -6.73
N ASP A 64 3.36 10.46 -5.53
CA ASP A 64 4.53 11.30 -5.29
C ASP A 64 5.77 10.75 -5.98
N ARG A 65 5.94 9.41 -6.01
CA ARG A 65 7.02 8.78 -6.78
C ARG A 65 6.90 9.09 -8.27
N LYS A 66 5.69 9.04 -8.84
CA LYS A 66 5.45 9.40 -10.25
C LYS A 66 5.80 10.85 -10.53
N LYS A 67 5.36 11.79 -9.68
CA LYS A 67 5.71 13.21 -9.83
C LYS A 67 7.22 13.43 -9.79
N GLU A 68 7.92 12.74 -8.90
CA GLU A 68 9.39 12.84 -8.80
C GLU A 68 10.09 12.28 -10.04
N GLU A 69 9.61 11.16 -10.58
CA GLU A 69 10.10 10.56 -11.82
C GLU A 69 9.87 11.51 -13.02
N GLU A 70 8.67 12.08 -13.16
CA GLU A 70 8.34 13.05 -14.21
C GLU A 70 9.22 14.31 -14.14
N TYR A 71 9.43 14.85 -12.93
CA TYR A 71 10.30 16.00 -12.72
C TYR A 71 11.76 15.71 -13.11
N LYS A 72 12.26 14.51 -12.77
CA LYS A 72 13.61 14.07 -13.16
C LYS A 72 13.73 13.94 -14.67
N GLU A 73 12.72 13.41 -15.33
CA GLU A 73 12.71 13.26 -16.79
C GLU A 73 12.64 14.62 -17.49
N GLU A 74 11.81 15.54 -17.00
CA GLU A 74 11.75 16.91 -17.52
C GLU A 74 13.09 17.64 -17.35
N CYS A 75 13.74 17.50 -16.19
CA CYS A 75 15.07 18.06 -15.95
C CYS A 75 16.10 17.51 -16.95
N ARG A 76 16.13 16.19 -17.19
CA ARG A 76 17.03 15.58 -18.17
C ARG A 76 16.77 16.11 -19.58
N ARG A 77 15.50 16.22 -19.98
CA ARG A 77 15.12 16.73 -21.30
C ARG A 77 15.60 18.17 -21.51
N LYS A 78 15.41 19.05 -20.51
CA LYS A 78 15.88 20.45 -20.54
C LYS A 78 17.41 20.56 -20.51
N GLU A 79 18.10 19.61 -19.88
CA GLU A 79 19.57 19.57 -19.90
C GLU A 79 20.08 19.13 -21.27
N GLU A 80 19.47 18.12 -21.89
CA GLU A 80 19.83 17.66 -23.23
C GLU A 80 19.58 18.73 -24.30
N GLU A 81 18.44 19.43 -24.23
CA GLU A 81 18.12 20.56 -25.11
C GLU A 81 19.18 21.68 -25.02
N ARG A 82 19.57 22.06 -23.80
CA ARG A 82 20.65 23.05 -23.56
C ARG A 82 22.04 22.60 -24.04
N ARG A 83 22.27 21.31 -24.23
CA ARG A 83 23.54 20.78 -24.75
C ARG A 83 23.56 20.72 -26.28
N LEU A 84 22.40 20.80 -26.91
CA LEU A 84 22.22 20.77 -28.36
C LEU A 84 22.11 22.19 -28.96
N GLU A 85 21.80 23.20 -28.15
CA GLU A 85 22.03 24.63 -28.44
C GLU A 85 23.51 25.03 -28.30
#